data_AF-A0A9D9DY55-F1
#
_entry.id   AF-A0A9D9DY55-F1
#
_cell.length_a   1.000
_cell.length_b   1.000
_cell.length_c   1.000
_cell.angle_alpha   90.00
_cell.angle_beta   90.00
_cell.angle_gamma   90.00
#
_symmetry.space_group_name_H-M   'P 1'
#
loop_
_entity.id
_entity.type
_entity.pdbx_description
1 polymer ?
#
loop_
_entity_poly.entity_id
_entity_poly.type
_entity_poly.pdbx_seq_one_letter_code
_entity_poly.pdbx_strand_id
1 'polypeptide(L)'
;MRRAVLLLVMVISLLPLSAAMHVDDYALSIVVDNARSMHIKEDIEVEYATPSHGFLRDIQYRFGNVRADVENIVTTPHAAIEKGRENIMLRFGDSEHLLTGGPYRYSIEYDYALGADVYDDYDEIYYNIVTPDAWESGMDNVSFSITLPYPVSEKRIWLTYGPYGSSELLPFELSADGRTIRGEYQALPYGYGMTIRVEMDEGYFDAAEAPLDLTKLSFFLSLFVDILMVAVAALLWHKHGRDDALTVPVRFEPPEGMNPLDTGYIYNGCLENSAVSAMLIYWADKGLLTISEKEGRDFLIMKTGELGDDAPESEQKLFQAFFSASDTVDAMTLRKDGFVLKLENVKKVAAASYTGPRAFASPQSESIRKMVVKLLAIPVVLHAIASTLIFPGFLTLFALVPSFMGYFVFSKIASDAEKKMRGRGFRLKLFAPAAFVFLFLLVFISNVLVVIGMPSTVAIIETAFFLSSLLVSLSFASAINKRSDFLSVHLAEILGYREFIEKVEKDRIEKLVDEDPEYFYHVLSYAIALGVEERWALKFQDIYTEMPRWYTGSGDVLYIAGFARRWNRVYAPAVMPPKQNRGGSATGRGSSGFSGGGFSGGGGRSW
;
A
#
# COMPACT_ATOMS: atom_id res chain seq x y z
N MET A 1 51.42 27.06 1.09
CA MET A 1 50.96 26.16 2.19
C MET A 1 49.93 25.12 1.76
N ARG A 2 48.89 25.43 0.97
CA ARG A 2 47.86 24.44 0.57
C ARG A 2 48.32 23.27 -0.34
N ARG A 3 49.41 23.41 -1.09
CA ARG A 3 49.93 22.33 -1.97
C ARG A 3 50.88 21.34 -1.26
N ALA A 4 51.47 21.72 -0.13
CA ALA A 4 52.33 20.84 0.67
C ALA A 4 51.53 19.88 1.56
N VAL A 5 50.34 20.31 2.01
CA VAL A 5 49.43 19.49 2.84
C VAL A 5 48.80 18.37 2.02
N LEU A 6 48.47 18.60 0.74
CA LEU A 6 47.93 17.58 -0.15
C LEU A 6 48.95 16.48 -0.51
N LEU A 7 50.23 16.83 -0.66
CA LEU A 7 51.31 15.86 -0.86
C LEU A 7 51.61 15.06 0.41
N LEU A 8 51.52 15.67 1.60
CA LEU A 8 51.68 14.96 2.88
C LEU A 8 50.54 13.96 3.14
N VAL A 9 49.29 14.33 2.80
CA VAL A 9 48.13 13.44 2.92
C VAL A 9 48.18 12.28 1.91
N MET A 10 48.75 12.50 0.71
CA MET A 10 48.90 11.45 -0.31
C MET A 10 50.06 10.48 -0.05
N VAL A 11 51.08 10.91 0.72
CA VAL A 11 52.20 10.05 1.16
C VAL A 11 51.84 9.23 2.41
N ILE A 12 50.96 9.73 3.29
CA ILE A 12 50.45 8.97 4.45
C ILE A 12 49.48 7.86 4.01
N SER A 13 48.78 8.02 2.87
CA SER A 13 47.94 6.96 2.29
C SER A 13 48.70 5.84 1.55
N LEU A 14 50.03 5.87 1.56
CA LEU A 14 50.92 4.87 0.93
C LEU A 14 51.75 4.08 1.94
N LEU A 15 51.54 4.27 3.24
CA LEU A 15 52.05 3.32 4.23
C LEU A 15 51.21 2.04 4.11
N PRO A 16 51.80 0.87 3.80
CA PRO A 16 51.07 -0.37 3.90
C PRO A 16 50.57 -0.47 5.35
N LEU A 17 49.25 -0.51 5.53
CA LEU A 17 48.68 -1.03 6.76
C LEU A 17 49.16 -2.49 6.82
N SER A 18 50.22 -2.75 7.58
CA SER A 18 50.54 -4.13 7.93
C SER A 18 49.41 -4.64 8.81
N ALA A 19 48.92 -5.85 8.54
CA ALA A 19 47.99 -6.51 9.46
C ALA A 19 48.60 -6.50 10.87
N ALA A 20 47.78 -6.22 11.88
CA ALA A 20 48.24 -6.18 13.26
C ALA A 20 48.55 -7.58 13.79
N MET A 21 47.97 -8.62 13.17
CA MET A 21 48.16 -10.03 13.45
C MET A 21 48.45 -10.82 12.17
N HIS A 22 49.42 -11.73 12.23
CA HIS A 22 49.78 -12.70 11.20
C HIS A 22 49.47 -14.12 11.71
N VAL A 23 49.03 -15.01 10.83
CA VAL A 23 48.73 -16.41 11.17
C VAL A 23 49.86 -17.30 10.69
N ASP A 24 50.61 -17.87 11.62
CA ASP A 24 51.77 -18.73 11.31
C ASP A 24 51.31 -20.13 10.89
N ASP A 25 50.38 -20.71 11.65
CA ASP A 25 49.87 -22.06 11.41
C ASP A 25 48.36 -22.13 11.69
N TYR A 26 47.62 -22.73 10.76
CA TYR A 26 46.20 -23.04 10.90
C TYR A 26 45.98 -24.53 10.61
N ALA A 27 45.66 -25.29 11.65
CA ALA A 27 45.38 -26.72 11.56
C ALA A 27 43.90 -27.00 11.86
N LEU A 28 43.19 -27.57 10.89
CA LEU A 28 41.76 -27.90 10.97
C LEU A 28 41.53 -29.41 10.95
N SER A 29 40.89 -29.95 11.97
CA SER A 29 40.43 -31.34 12.00
C SER A 29 38.91 -31.40 12.08
N ILE A 30 38.29 -32.12 11.14
CA ILE A 30 36.84 -32.35 11.12
C ILE A 30 36.58 -33.85 11.15
N VAL A 31 35.71 -34.29 12.07
CA VAL A 31 35.17 -35.65 12.08
C VAL A 31 33.66 -35.57 11.88
N VAL A 32 33.18 -36.14 10.79
CA VAL A 32 31.76 -36.14 10.42
C VAL A 32 31.11 -37.43 10.90
N ASP A 33 29.97 -37.31 11.56
CA ASP A 33 29.18 -38.45 12.01
C ASP A 33 28.13 -38.89 10.97
N ASN A 34 27.41 -39.98 11.27
CA ASN A 34 26.33 -40.49 10.44
C ASN A 34 25.07 -39.61 10.46
N ALA A 35 24.92 -38.71 11.44
CA ALA A 35 23.80 -37.79 11.58
C ALA A 35 24.05 -36.42 10.92
N ARG A 36 25.08 -36.31 10.08
CA ARG A 36 25.49 -35.08 9.37
C ARG A 36 25.89 -33.94 10.34
N SER A 37 26.48 -34.31 11.46
CA SER A 37 27.16 -33.40 12.40
C SER A 37 28.66 -33.48 12.23
N MET A 38 29.34 -32.35 12.42
CA MET A 38 30.78 -32.23 12.33
C MET A 38 31.37 -31.87 13.69
N HIS A 39 32.25 -32.71 14.21
CA HIS A 39 33.12 -32.38 15.33
C HIS A 39 34.35 -31.66 14.79
N ILE A 40 34.45 -30.35 15.06
CA ILE A 40 35.48 -29.49 14.50
C ILE A 40 36.48 -29.11 15.58
N LYS A 41 37.76 -29.22 15.24
CA LYS A 41 38.89 -28.73 16.02
C LYS A 41 39.76 -27.81 15.17
N GLU A 42 40.01 -26.62 15.67
CA GLU A 42 40.89 -25.62 15.07
C GLU A 42 42.04 -25.33 16.02
N ASP A 43 43.27 -25.52 15.57
CA ASP A 43 44.47 -25.08 16.26
C ASP A 43 45.12 -23.95 15.45
N ILE A 44 45.30 -22.80 16.08
CA ILE A 44 45.68 -21.54 15.43
C ILE A 44 46.89 -20.96 16.15
N GLU A 45 47.99 -20.76 15.43
CA GLU A 45 49.19 -20.07 15.90
C GLU A 45 49.27 -18.69 15.25
N VAL A 46 49.38 -17.64 16.05
CA VAL A 46 49.44 -16.25 15.56
C VAL A 46 50.60 -15.46 16.18
N GLU A 47 51.09 -14.51 15.40
CA GLU A 47 52.05 -13.48 15.82
C GLU A 47 51.40 -12.09 15.69
N TYR A 48 51.55 -11.25 16.72
CA TYR A 48 51.06 -9.87 16.70
C TYR A 48 52.19 -8.90 16.33
N ALA A 49 52.14 -8.38 15.10
CA ALA A 49 53.09 -7.37 14.60
C ALA A 49 52.95 -6.03 15.33
N THR A 50 51.77 -5.72 15.86
CA THR A 50 51.51 -4.53 16.69
C THR A 50 50.76 -4.89 17.97
N PRO A 51 50.93 -4.11 19.07
CA PRO A 51 50.21 -4.36 20.33
C PRO A 51 48.70 -4.49 20.12
N SER A 52 48.13 -5.64 20.51
CA SER A 52 46.70 -5.98 20.36
C SER A 52 46.15 -6.57 21.66
N HIS A 53 44.86 -6.37 21.96
CA HIS A 53 44.20 -6.92 23.16
C HIS A 53 43.92 -8.41 23.06
N GLY A 54 43.88 -8.97 21.84
CA GLY A 54 43.87 -10.40 21.61
C GLY A 54 43.27 -10.77 20.26
N PHE A 55 42.59 -11.92 20.23
CA PHE A 55 42.10 -12.56 19.01
C PHE A 55 40.57 -12.67 19.02
N LEU A 56 39.92 -12.32 17.93
CA LEU A 56 38.51 -12.54 17.67
C LEU A 56 38.35 -13.62 16.61
N ARG A 57 37.58 -14.67 16.91
CA ARG A 57 37.22 -15.74 15.97
C ARG A 57 35.70 -15.80 15.80
N ASP A 58 35.24 -15.59 14.57
CA ASP A 58 33.80 -15.64 14.24
C ASP A 58 33.41 -17.02 13.68
N ILE A 59 32.62 -17.83 14.39
CA ILE A 59 32.05 -19.09 13.86
C ILE A 59 30.69 -18.80 13.23
N GLN A 60 30.55 -18.95 11.92
CA GLN A 60 29.28 -18.70 11.23
C GLN A 60 28.36 -19.91 11.34
N TYR A 61 27.12 -19.71 11.82
CA TYR A 61 26.11 -20.78 11.93
C TYR A 61 24.84 -20.50 11.12
N ARG A 62 24.74 -19.33 10.48
CA ARG A 62 23.66 -18.99 9.56
C ARG A 62 24.23 -18.42 8.27
N PHE A 63 23.84 -19.00 7.14
CA PHE A 63 24.20 -18.53 5.81
C PHE A 63 22.94 -18.51 4.92
N GLY A 64 22.48 -17.32 4.52
CA GLY A 64 21.21 -17.18 3.81
C GLY A 64 20.04 -17.74 4.63
N ASN A 65 19.35 -18.74 4.08
CA ASN A 65 18.23 -19.45 4.74
C ASN A 65 18.66 -20.72 5.47
N VAL A 66 19.93 -21.13 5.33
CA VAL A 66 20.43 -22.35 5.95
C VAL A 66 20.99 -22.01 7.33
N ARG A 67 20.69 -22.87 8.29
CA ARG A 67 21.11 -22.71 9.68
C ARG A 67 21.72 -24.02 10.17
N ALA A 68 22.96 -23.94 10.62
CA ALA A 68 23.58 -24.96 11.42
C ALA A 68 23.34 -24.67 12.91
N ASP A 69 23.36 -25.72 13.72
CA ASP A 69 23.39 -25.59 15.17
C ASP A 69 24.81 -25.88 15.67
N VAL A 70 25.33 -24.93 16.45
CA VAL A 70 26.70 -24.97 17.00
C VAL A 70 26.62 -25.11 18.50
N GLU A 71 27.20 -26.19 19.02
CA GLU A 71 27.14 -26.59 20.42
C GLU A 71 28.52 -27.04 20.92
N ASN A 72 28.62 -27.28 22.24
CA ASN A 72 29.81 -27.85 22.88
C ASN A 72 31.13 -27.11 22.58
N ILE A 73 31.08 -25.77 22.50
CA ILE A 73 32.26 -24.93 22.25
C ILE A 73 33.21 -24.99 23.47
N VAL A 74 34.43 -25.48 23.24
CA VAL A 74 35.53 -25.52 24.20
C VAL A 74 36.70 -24.73 23.62
N THR A 75 37.30 -23.84 24.42
CA THR A 75 38.41 -22.96 23.98
C THR A 75 39.59 -23.00 24.94
N THR A 76 40.80 -23.03 24.39
CA THR A 76 42.06 -22.94 25.14
C THR A 76 43.00 -21.94 24.46
N PRO A 77 43.38 -20.81 25.10
CA PRO A 77 42.88 -20.30 26.39
C PRO A 77 41.37 -19.99 26.35
N HIS A 78 40.76 -19.80 27.52
CA HIS A 78 39.32 -19.52 27.60
C HIS A 78 38.94 -18.23 26.87
N ALA A 79 37.96 -18.28 25.97
CA ALA A 79 37.37 -17.14 25.28
C ALA A 79 36.03 -16.70 25.88
N ALA A 80 35.73 -15.39 25.82
CA ALA A 80 34.37 -14.92 25.98
C ALA A 80 33.55 -15.27 24.73
N ILE A 81 32.34 -15.83 24.93
CA ILE A 81 31.47 -16.30 23.84
C ILE A 81 30.28 -15.34 23.72
N GLU A 82 30.14 -14.72 22.55
CA GLU A 82 29.05 -13.79 22.23
C GLU A 82 28.26 -14.31 21.03
N LYS A 83 27.00 -14.72 21.25
CA LYS A 83 26.13 -15.22 20.18
C LYS A 83 25.44 -14.07 19.45
N GLY A 84 25.87 -13.81 18.21
CA GLY A 84 25.26 -12.85 17.30
C GLY A 84 24.10 -13.44 16.51
N ARG A 85 23.58 -12.65 15.55
CA ARG A 85 22.46 -13.04 14.69
C ARG A 85 22.84 -14.07 13.62
N GLU A 86 24.09 -14.07 13.19
CA GLU A 86 24.58 -14.88 12.05
C GLU A 86 25.82 -15.72 12.41
N ASN A 87 26.57 -15.30 13.44
CA ASN A 87 27.79 -15.93 13.91
C ASN A 87 27.85 -15.98 15.44
N ILE A 88 28.73 -16.83 15.97
CA ILE A 88 29.18 -16.83 17.35
C ILE A 88 30.59 -16.22 17.35
N MET A 89 30.76 -15.10 18.06
CA MET A 89 32.07 -14.47 18.22
C MET A 89 32.75 -15.05 19.47
N LEU A 90 33.96 -15.57 19.29
CA LEU A 90 34.86 -15.98 20.37
C LEU A 90 35.92 -14.88 20.54
N ARG A 91 35.97 -14.29 21.73
CA ARG A 91 36.91 -13.22 22.06
C ARG A 91 37.95 -13.71 23.07
N PHE A 92 39.18 -13.83 22.61
CA PHE A 92 40.35 -14.19 23.41
C PHE A 92 41.13 -12.95 23.82
N GLY A 93 41.70 -12.96 25.02
CA GLY A 93 42.42 -11.82 25.60
C GLY A 93 41.53 -10.91 26.46
N ASP A 94 42.08 -9.79 26.93
CA ASP A 94 41.39 -8.84 27.81
C ASP A 94 41.77 -7.38 27.49
N SER A 95 40.97 -6.44 28.01
CA SER A 95 41.17 -5.01 27.75
C SER A 95 42.33 -4.38 28.51
N GLU A 96 42.91 -5.09 29.49
CA GLU A 96 43.91 -4.55 30.41
C GLU A 96 45.35 -4.89 29.96
N HIS A 97 45.52 -5.92 29.12
CA HIS A 97 46.82 -6.37 28.63
C HIS A 97 46.91 -6.33 27.11
N LEU A 98 48.08 -5.94 26.61
CA LEU A 98 48.41 -5.97 25.18
C LEU A 98 49.41 -7.09 24.90
N LEU A 99 49.14 -7.84 23.83
CA LEU A 99 49.99 -8.87 23.26
C LEU A 99 50.75 -8.29 22.07
N THR A 100 52.04 -8.58 21.99
CA THR A 100 52.96 -8.22 20.88
C THR A 100 53.92 -9.37 20.66
N GLY A 101 54.35 -9.61 19.41
CA GLY A 101 55.19 -10.74 19.03
C GLY A 101 54.40 -12.05 19.07
N GLY A 102 55.07 -13.16 19.35
CA GLY A 102 54.45 -14.48 19.34
C GLY A 102 55.50 -15.59 19.55
N PRO A 103 55.12 -16.86 19.35
CA PRO A 103 53.78 -17.30 18.92
C PRO A 103 52.77 -17.40 20.07
N TYR A 104 51.51 -17.08 19.80
CA TYR A 104 50.37 -17.36 20.67
C TYR A 104 49.48 -18.44 20.06
N ARG A 105 49.04 -19.39 20.88
CA ARG A 105 48.26 -20.55 20.42
C ARG A 105 46.83 -20.53 20.94
N TYR A 106 45.89 -20.80 20.05
CA TYR A 106 44.47 -20.93 20.34
C TYR A 106 43.96 -22.26 19.81
N SER A 107 43.27 -23.01 20.66
CA SER A 107 42.60 -24.26 20.32
C SER A 107 41.10 -24.10 20.54
N ILE A 108 40.31 -24.47 19.54
CA ILE A 108 38.86 -24.30 19.52
C ILE A 108 38.24 -25.62 19.09
N GLU A 109 37.40 -26.20 19.94
CA GLU A 109 36.66 -27.43 19.65
C GLU A 109 35.15 -27.14 19.74
N TYR A 110 34.37 -27.61 18.78
CA TYR A 110 32.91 -27.43 18.76
C TYR A 110 32.20 -28.45 17.88
N ASP A 111 30.92 -28.66 18.18
CA ASP A 111 30.04 -29.47 17.34
C ASP A 111 29.26 -28.57 16.40
N TYR A 112 29.18 -28.97 15.13
CA TYR A 112 28.56 -28.21 14.05
C TYR A 112 27.58 -29.10 13.27
N ALA A 113 26.31 -29.05 13.64
CA ALA A 113 25.25 -29.81 12.98
C ALA A 113 24.76 -29.04 11.74
N LEU A 114 24.96 -29.60 10.54
CA LEU A 114 24.65 -28.94 9.26
C LEU A 114 23.14 -28.78 8.99
N GLY A 115 22.30 -29.49 9.75
CA GLY A 115 20.84 -29.48 9.59
C GLY A 115 20.35 -30.43 8.48
N ALA A 116 19.07 -30.28 8.13
CA ALA A 116 18.40 -31.13 7.14
C ALA A 116 19.05 -31.04 5.75
N ASP A 117 18.91 -32.09 4.96
CA ASP A 117 19.45 -32.10 3.61
C ASP A 117 18.78 -31.06 2.71
N VAL A 118 19.61 -30.42 1.88
CA VAL A 118 19.22 -29.30 1.01
C VAL A 118 18.78 -29.81 -0.36
N TYR A 119 19.27 -30.98 -0.77
CA TYR A 119 18.99 -31.57 -2.08
C TYR A 119 18.22 -32.88 -1.90
N ASP A 120 17.32 -33.18 -2.85
CA ASP A 120 16.47 -34.38 -2.80
C ASP A 120 17.13 -35.61 -3.48
N ASP A 121 18.19 -35.37 -4.28
CA ASP A 121 18.78 -36.37 -5.18
C ASP A 121 20.21 -36.80 -4.77
N TYR A 122 20.82 -36.12 -3.80
CA TYR A 122 22.20 -36.38 -3.34
C TYR A 122 22.47 -35.71 -2.00
N ASP A 123 23.30 -36.37 -1.19
CA ASP A 123 23.85 -35.80 0.05
C ASP A 123 25.08 -34.93 -0.25
N GLU A 124 25.29 -33.86 0.53
CA GLU A 124 26.45 -32.98 0.38
C GLU A 124 27.02 -32.49 1.71
N ILE A 125 28.36 -32.41 1.76
CA ILE A 125 29.10 -31.55 2.69
C ILE A 125 29.74 -30.43 1.89
N TYR A 126 29.44 -29.19 2.27
CA TYR A 126 30.08 -27.98 1.76
C TYR A 126 30.61 -27.16 2.93
N TYR A 127 31.93 -26.97 3.02
CA TYR A 127 32.56 -26.25 4.13
C TYR A 127 33.76 -25.42 3.67
N ASN A 128 33.82 -24.15 4.09
CA ASN A 128 35.03 -23.34 3.88
C ASN A 128 36.04 -23.62 5.00
N ILE A 129 37.12 -24.32 4.65
CA ILE A 129 38.29 -24.55 5.52
C ILE A 129 38.91 -23.19 5.90
N VAL A 130 39.14 -22.33 4.91
CA VAL A 130 39.50 -20.92 5.13
C VAL A 130 38.53 -20.05 4.36
N THR A 131 37.90 -19.11 5.05
CA THR A 131 36.92 -18.21 4.44
C THR A 131 37.64 -17.03 3.76
N PRO A 132 37.43 -16.79 2.46
CA PRO A 132 38.06 -15.67 1.77
C PRO A 132 37.61 -14.35 2.40
N ASP A 133 38.53 -13.38 2.50
CA ASP A 133 38.32 -12.04 3.07
C ASP A 133 37.84 -11.97 4.54
N ALA A 134 37.78 -13.11 5.26
CA ALA A 134 37.33 -13.14 6.65
C ALA A 134 38.48 -13.02 7.66
N TRP A 135 39.70 -13.33 7.24
CA TRP A 135 40.91 -13.27 8.07
C TRP A 135 41.65 -11.94 7.85
N GLU A 136 42.24 -11.38 8.89
CA GLU A 136 42.97 -10.10 8.82
C GLU A 136 44.28 -10.17 8.00
N SER A 137 44.86 -11.35 7.89
CA SER A 137 46.14 -11.61 7.21
C SER A 137 46.10 -12.91 6.40
N GLY A 138 47.16 -13.16 5.63
CA GLY A 138 47.42 -14.48 5.04
C GLY A 138 47.89 -15.48 6.10
N MET A 139 48.10 -16.72 5.68
CA MET A 139 48.56 -17.80 6.56
C MET A 139 49.84 -18.44 6.01
N ASP A 140 50.85 -18.64 6.85
CA ASP A 140 52.10 -19.27 6.40
C ASP A 140 51.94 -20.77 6.17
N ASN A 141 51.18 -21.45 7.03
CA ASN A 141 50.83 -22.86 6.85
C ASN A 141 49.35 -23.14 7.14
N VAL A 142 48.71 -23.90 6.25
CA VAL A 142 47.36 -24.40 6.43
C VAL A 142 47.39 -25.91 6.27
N SER A 143 46.96 -26.63 7.30
CA SER A 143 46.78 -28.08 7.24
C SER A 143 45.34 -28.44 7.60
N PHE A 144 44.80 -29.46 6.94
CA PHE A 144 43.47 -29.95 7.27
C PHE A 144 43.34 -31.46 7.15
N SER A 145 42.46 -32.03 7.97
CA SER A 145 42.09 -33.45 7.95
C SER A 145 40.60 -33.60 8.18
N ILE A 146 39.87 -34.12 7.19
CA ILE A 146 38.41 -34.30 7.24
C ILE A 146 38.12 -35.78 7.15
N THR A 147 37.48 -36.35 8.18
CA THR A 147 37.15 -37.79 8.25
C THR A 147 35.65 -37.99 8.14
N LEU A 148 35.24 -38.77 7.14
CA LEU A 148 33.85 -39.09 6.85
C LEU A 148 33.42 -40.42 7.49
N PRO A 149 32.10 -40.62 7.74
CA PRO A 149 31.59 -41.85 8.33
C PRO A 149 31.76 -43.07 7.41
N TYR A 150 31.67 -42.87 6.09
CA TYR A 150 31.74 -43.92 5.07
C TYR A 150 32.71 -43.53 3.93
N PRO A 151 33.21 -44.49 3.12
CA PRO A 151 34.08 -44.17 2.00
C PRO A 151 33.40 -43.30 0.93
N VAL A 152 34.15 -42.38 0.33
CA VAL A 152 33.72 -41.58 -0.83
C VAL A 152 34.67 -41.76 -2.01
N SER A 153 34.17 -41.51 -3.21
CA SER A 153 34.98 -41.51 -4.43
C SER A 153 35.73 -40.19 -4.57
N GLU A 154 37.03 -40.26 -4.89
CA GLU A 154 37.87 -39.08 -5.16
C GLU A 154 37.26 -38.12 -6.20
N LYS A 155 36.52 -38.67 -7.18
CA LYS A 155 35.87 -37.88 -8.23
C LYS A 155 34.70 -36.99 -7.76
N ARG A 156 34.22 -37.21 -6.53
CA ARG A 156 33.13 -36.42 -5.92
C ARG A 156 33.64 -35.44 -4.86
N ILE A 157 34.96 -35.26 -4.77
CA ILE A 157 35.60 -34.30 -3.90
C ILE A 157 36.11 -33.15 -4.76
N TRP A 158 35.68 -31.94 -4.43
CA TRP A 158 36.23 -30.71 -4.98
C TRP A 158 36.84 -29.90 -3.84
N LEU A 159 38.16 -29.72 -3.89
CA LEU A 159 38.87 -28.79 -3.04
C LEU A 159 39.27 -27.59 -3.88
N THR A 160 38.67 -26.43 -3.61
CA THR A 160 38.93 -25.20 -4.36
C THR A 160 39.74 -24.19 -3.54
N TYR A 161 40.45 -23.34 -4.27
CA TYR A 161 41.32 -22.30 -3.72
C TYR A 161 41.24 -21.01 -4.51
N GLY A 162 41.48 -19.89 -3.83
CA GLY A 162 41.64 -18.58 -4.46
C GLY A 162 40.73 -17.51 -3.84
N PRO A 163 40.64 -16.33 -4.47
CA PRO A 163 39.72 -15.29 -4.03
C PRO A 163 38.27 -15.70 -4.24
N TYR A 164 37.34 -14.93 -3.67
CA TYR A 164 35.91 -15.16 -3.84
C TYR A 164 35.52 -15.36 -5.32
N GLY A 165 34.84 -16.48 -5.60
CA GLY A 165 34.41 -16.88 -6.94
C GLY A 165 35.43 -17.69 -7.75
N SER A 166 36.60 -18.01 -7.19
CA SER A 166 37.57 -18.91 -7.82
C SER A 166 37.06 -20.35 -7.92
N SER A 167 37.47 -21.05 -8.97
CA SER A 167 37.23 -22.47 -9.20
C SER A 167 38.53 -23.26 -9.41
N GLU A 168 39.67 -22.69 -9.01
CA GLU A 168 40.97 -23.35 -9.07
C GLU A 168 41.00 -24.52 -8.07
N LEU A 169 41.47 -25.69 -8.51
CA LEU A 169 41.49 -26.90 -7.69
C LEU A 169 42.85 -27.06 -7.00
N LEU A 170 42.82 -27.45 -5.73
CA LEU A 170 44.02 -27.87 -5.00
C LEU A 170 44.15 -29.39 -4.95
N PRO A 171 45.38 -29.92 -4.98
CA PRO A 171 45.63 -31.32 -4.69
C PRO A 171 45.30 -31.64 -3.23
N PHE A 172 44.87 -32.88 -2.99
CA PHE A 172 44.62 -33.44 -1.67
C PHE A 172 45.01 -34.91 -1.66
N GLU A 173 45.16 -35.48 -0.48
CA GLU A 173 45.35 -36.91 -0.28
C GLU A 173 44.08 -37.55 0.28
N LEU A 174 43.64 -38.65 -0.32
CA LEU A 174 42.56 -39.48 0.20
C LEU A 174 43.16 -40.76 0.80
N SER A 175 42.75 -41.12 2.01
CA SER A 175 43.18 -42.35 2.67
C SER A 175 42.77 -43.60 1.89
N ALA A 176 43.50 -44.70 2.08
CA ALA A 176 43.27 -45.96 1.36
C ALA A 176 41.86 -46.57 1.62
N ASP A 177 41.24 -46.25 2.75
CA ASP A 177 39.87 -46.64 3.09
C ASP A 177 38.82 -45.67 2.54
N GLY A 178 39.22 -44.60 1.84
CA GLY A 178 38.35 -43.63 1.18
C GLY A 178 37.62 -42.66 2.12
N ARG A 179 38.02 -42.57 3.39
CA ARG A 179 37.28 -41.83 4.43
C ARG A 179 37.91 -40.52 4.88
N THR A 180 39.23 -40.41 4.82
CA THR A 180 39.96 -39.26 5.36
C THR A 180 40.61 -38.48 4.22
N ILE A 181 40.23 -37.22 4.11
CA ILE A 181 40.76 -36.24 3.15
C ILE A 181 41.77 -35.37 3.89
N ARG A 182 42.99 -35.25 3.36
CA ARG A 182 44.06 -34.43 3.94
C ARG A 182 44.64 -33.48 2.92
N GLY A 183 45.11 -32.33 3.39
CA GLY A 183 45.90 -31.41 2.58
C GLY A 183 46.73 -30.48 3.44
N GLU A 184 47.80 -29.99 2.83
CA GLU A 184 48.72 -29.02 3.42
C GLU A 184 49.05 -27.96 2.35
N TYR A 185 49.04 -26.70 2.75
CA TYR A 185 49.26 -25.57 1.86
C TYR A 185 50.13 -24.51 2.54
N GLN A 186 51.18 -24.08 1.84
CA GLN A 186 52.12 -23.08 2.34
C GLN A 186 51.85 -21.72 1.71
N ALA A 187 51.96 -20.66 2.51
CA ALA A 187 51.81 -19.26 2.13
C ALA A 187 50.47 -18.97 1.43
N LEU A 188 49.35 -19.24 2.12
CA LEU A 188 48.01 -18.83 1.70
C LEU A 188 47.92 -17.29 1.69
N PRO A 189 47.73 -16.65 0.53
CA PRO A 189 47.65 -15.19 0.45
C PRO A 189 46.46 -14.63 1.20
N TYR A 190 46.59 -13.40 1.71
CA TYR A 190 45.46 -12.65 2.25
C TYR A 190 44.31 -12.54 1.22
N GLY A 191 43.08 -12.69 1.70
CA GLY A 191 41.86 -12.65 0.88
C GLY A 191 41.55 -13.95 0.12
N TYR A 192 42.45 -14.95 0.17
CA TYR A 192 42.19 -16.25 -0.45
C TYR A 192 41.50 -17.19 0.54
N GLY A 193 40.63 -18.04 0.01
CA GLY A 193 39.94 -19.07 0.76
C GLY A 193 40.27 -20.47 0.25
N MET A 194 39.92 -21.45 1.07
CA MET A 194 39.96 -22.88 0.74
C MET A 194 38.60 -23.47 1.07
N THR A 195 37.96 -24.12 0.10
CA THR A 195 36.63 -24.68 0.26
C THR A 195 36.60 -26.12 -0.17
N ILE A 196 36.00 -26.98 0.65
CA ILE A 196 35.75 -28.36 0.29
C ILE A 196 34.26 -28.57 0.03
N ARG A 197 33.99 -29.25 -1.07
CA ARG A 197 32.67 -29.77 -1.44
C ARG A 197 32.82 -31.27 -1.67
N VAL A 198 32.05 -32.06 -0.93
CA VAL A 198 31.97 -33.50 -1.11
C VAL A 198 30.52 -33.84 -1.42
N GLU A 199 30.30 -34.43 -2.60
CA GLU A 199 28.98 -34.90 -3.04
C GLU A 199 28.91 -36.42 -2.80
N MET A 200 27.83 -36.89 -2.20
CA MET A 200 27.59 -38.29 -1.88
C MET A 200 26.32 -38.78 -2.56
N ASP A 201 26.10 -40.09 -2.60
CA ASP A 201 24.81 -40.62 -3.05
C ASP A 201 23.74 -40.35 -1.98
N GLU A 202 22.50 -40.13 -2.40
CA GLU A 202 21.35 -39.96 -1.51
C GLU A 202 21.27 -41.10 -0.47
N GLY A 203 21.09 -40.73 0.81
CA GLY A 203 21.03 -41.67 1.93
C GLY A 203 22.40 -42.09 2.49
N TYR A 204 23.44 -41.29 2.22
CA TYR A 204 24.76 -41.40 2.83
C TYR A 204 24.74 -41.03 4.31
N PHE A 205 23.91 -40.06 4.71
CA PHE A 205 23.61 -39.76 6.11
C PHE A 205 22.32 -40.44 6.57
N ASP A 206 22.23 -40.77 7.86
CA ASP A 206 20.98 -41.24 8.46
C ASP A 206 19.97 -40.08 8.36
N ALA A 207 18.84 -40.32 7.67
CA ALA A 207 17.86 -39.28 7.34
C ALA A 207 17.49 -38.43 8.58
N ALA A 208 18.01 -37.21 8.64
CA ALA A 208 17.51 -36.21 9.56
C ALA A 208 16.05 -35.93 9.15
N GLU A 209 15.09 -36.13 10.07
CA GLU A 209 13.68 -35.90 9.76
C GLU A 209 13.49 -34.48 9.21
N ALA A 210 13.13 -34.37 7.93
CA ALA A 210 12.82 -33.09 7.32
C ALA A 210 11.63 -32.46 8.07
N PRO A 211 11.68 -31.16 8.40
CA PRO A 211 10.56 -30.49 9.03
C PRO A 211 9.30 -30.60 8.15
N LEU A 212 8.13 -30.72 8.79
CA LEU A 212 6.84 -30.88 8.11
C LEU A 212 6.60 -29.72 7.11
N ASP A 213 6.65 -30.01 5.80
CA ASP A 213 6.36 -29.03 4.75
C ASP A 213 4.84 -28.78 4.64
N LEU A 214 4.39 -27.70 5.27
CA LEU A 214 3.00 -27.25 5.24
C LEU A 214 2.69 -26.31 4.06
N THR A 215 3.66 -26.02 3.19
CA THR A 215 3.54 -24.98 2.14
C THR A 215 2.44 -25.29 1.12
N LYS A 216 2.30 -26.56 0.72
CA LYS A 216 1.24 -26.97 -0.20
C LYS A 216 -0.15 -26.87 0.45
N LEU A 217 -0.25 -27.29 1.71
CA LEU A 217 -1.50 -27.21 2.48
C LEU A 217 -1.91 -25.75 2.70
N SER A 218 -0.97 -24.88 3.05
CA SER A 218 -1.23 -23.45 3.23
C SER A 218 -1.71 -22.80 1.94
N PHE A 219 -1.10 -23.12 0.80
CA PHE A 219 -1.52 -22.62 -0.51
C PHE A 219 -2.96 -22.99 -0.88
N PHE A 220 -3.34 -24.27 -0.71
CA PHE A 220 -4.72 -24.68 -1.02
C PHE A 220 -5.73 -24.09 -0.02
N LEU A 221 -5.34 -23.96 1.24
CA LEU A 221 -6.19 -23.34 2.26
C LEU A 221 -6.39 -21.84 2.00
N SER A 222 -5.34 -21.10 1.63
CA SER A 222 -5.44 -19.68 1.28
C SER A 222 -6.30 -19.45 0.05
N LEU A 223 -6.13 -20.26 -0.99
CA LEU A 223 -6.98 -20.23 -2.18
C LEU A 223 -8.47 -20.49 -1.85
N PHE A 224 -8.75 -21.46 -0.98
CA PHE A 224 -10.12 -21.74 -0.53
C PHE A 224 -10.73 -20.54 0.20
N VAL A 225 -9.97 -19.92 1.12
CA VAL A 225 -10.40 -18.72 1.87
C VAL A 225 -10.66 -17.54 0.93
N ASP A 226 -9.81 -17.33 -0.07
CA ASP A 226 -9.96 -16.26 -1.08
C ASP A 226 -11.25 -16.41 -1.88
N ILE A 227 -11.54 -17.61 -2.37
CA ILE A 227 -12.76 -17.91 -3.12
C ILE A 227 -13.99 -17.74 -2.22
N LEU A 228 -13.92 -18.26 -1.00
CA LEU A 228 -15.01 -18.15 -0.02
C LEU A 228 -15.33 -16.69 0.30
N MET A 229 -14.31 -15.86 0.49
CA MET A 229 -14.46 -14.43 0.77
C MET A 229 -15.19 -13.70 -0.35
N VAL A 230 -14.78 -13.92 -1.60
CA VAL A 230 -15.44 -13.34 -2.78
C VAL A 230 -16.89 -13.82 -2.87
N ALA A 231 -17.13 -15.11 -2.67
CA ALA A 231 -18.48 -15.68 -2.70
C ALA A 231 -19.39 -15.05 -1.64
N VAL A 232 -18.92 -14.92 -0.39
CA VAL A 232 -19.67 -14.29 0.71
C VAL A 232 -19.97 -12.83 0.40
N ALA A 233 -18.98 -12.06 -0.07
CA ALA A 233 -19.18 -10.66 -0.43
C ALA A 233 -20.20 -10.50 -1.58
N ALA A 234 -20.11 -11.35 -2.61
CA ALA A 234 -21.04 -11.36 -3.74
C ALA A 234 -22.47 -11.75 -3.33
N LEU A 235 -22.65 -12.75 -2.46
CA LEU A 235 -23.95 -13.16 -1.94
C LEU A 235 -24.60 -12.06 -1.10
N LEU A 236 -23.83 -11.41 -0.23
CA LEU A 236 -24.35 -10.31 0.59
C LEU A 236 -24.69 -9.07 -0.25
N TRP A 237 -23.90 -8.77 -1.28
CA TRP A 237 -24.25 -7.76 -2.27
C TRP A 237 -25.54 -8.10 -3.02
N HIS A 238 -25.68 -9.33 -3.51
CA HIS A 238 -26.88 -9.75 -4.23
C HIS A 238 -28.15 -9.60 -3.38
N LYS A 239 -28.07 -9.95 -2.08
CA LYS A 239 -29.20 -9.93 -1.16
C LYS A 239 -29.53 -8.55 -0.59
N HIS A 240 -28.51 -7.72 -0.33
CA HIS A 240 -28.67 -6.49 0.45
C HIS A 240 -28.18 -5.21 -0.25
N GLY A 241 -27.50 -5.32 -1.39
CA GLY A 241 -26.96 -4.18 -2.13
C GLY A 241 -27.76 -3.78 -3.37
N ARG A 242 -28.67 -4.64 -3.85
CA ARG A 242 -29.44 -4.37 -5.07
C ARG A 242 -30.66 -3.49 -4.77
N ASP A 243 -30.83 -2.49 -5.61
CA ASP A 243 -32.00 -1.62 -5.61
C ASP A 243 -33.19 -2.29 -6.30
N ASP A 244 -34.37 -2.11 -5.70
CA ASP A 244 -35.63 -2.51 -6.32
C ASP A 244 -36.01 -1.50 -7.42
N ALA A 245 -36.75 -1.96 -8.43
CA ALA A 245 -37.25 -1.09 -9.50
C ALA A 245 -38.22 -0.05 -8.92
N LEU A 246 -38.07 1.22 -9.33
CA LEU A 246 -38.97 2.29 -8.90
C LEU A 246 -40.26 2.24 -9.72
N THR A 247 -41.40 2.30 -9.04
CA THR A 247 -42.70 2.58 -9.66
C THR A 247 -42.90 4.09 -9.68
N VAL A 248 -42.72 4.72 -10.84
CA VAL A 248 -42.81 6.18 -11.00
C VAL A 248 -44.29 6.59 -11.15
N PRO A 249 -44.88 7.34 -10.20
CA PRO A 249 -46.23 7.84 -10.32
C PRO A 249 -46.30 9.05 -11.27
N VAL A 250 -47.47 9.28 -11.88
CA VAL A 250 -47.71 10.53 -12.62
C VAL A 250 -47.91 11.67 -11.61
N ARG A 251 -47.10 12.72 -11.66
CA ARG A 251 -47.25 13.93 -10.82
C ARG A 251 -47.23 15.19 -11.68
N PHE A 252 -48.17 16.10 -11.39
CA PHE A 252 -48.30 17.42 -12.03
C PHE A 252 -47.71 18.55 -11.19
N GLU A 253 -47.46 18.27 -9.91
CA GLU A 253 -46.95 19.21 -8.92
C GLU A 253 -45.68 18.64 -8.27
N PRO A 254 -44.80 19.52 -7.76
CA PRO A 254 -43.62 19.08 -7.03
C PRO A 254 -44.02 18.24 -5.80
N PRO A 255 -43.13 17.37 -5.30
CA PRO A 255 -43.36 16.64 -4.05
C PRO A 255 -43.72 17.58 -2.91
N GLU A 256 -44.67 17.16 -2.06
CA GLU A 256 -45.15 17.98 -0.96
C GLU A 256 -44.03 18.35 0.01
N GLY A 257 -43.97 19.63 0.38
CA GLY A 257 -42.99 20.13 1.35
C GLY A 257 -41.55 20.17 0.86
N MET A 258 -41.29 19.99 -0.44
CA MET A 258 -39.95 20.05 -1.02
C MET A 258 -39.78 21.29 -1.88
N ASN A 259 -38.80 22.13 -1.54
CA ASN A 259 -38.37 23.23 -2.39
C ASN A 259 -37.43 22.71 -3.52
N PRO A 260 -37.04 23.56 -4.48
CA PRO A 260 -36.11 23.17 -5.54
C PRO A 260 -34.73 22.72 -5.04
N LEU A 261 -34.27 23.24 -3.90
CA LEU A 261 -33.01 22.82 -3.27
C LEU A 261 -33.05 21.35 -2.87
N ASP A 262 -34.12 20.94 -2.19
CA ASP A 262 -34.37 19.58 -1.71
C ASP A 262 -34.62 18.61 -2.88
N THR A 263 -35.46 19.03 -3.82
CA THR A 263 -35.77 18.24 -5.03
C THR A 263 -34.50 17.97 -5.83
N GLY A 264 -33.68 19.01 -6.06
CA GLY A 264 -32.39 18.89 -6.74
C GLY A 264 -31.38 18.04 -5.95
N TYR A 265 -31.38 18.13 -4.62
CA TYR A 265 -30.49 17.34 -3.77
C TYR A 265 -30.84 15.85 -3.80
N ILE A 266 -32.13 15.49 -3.70
CA ILE A 266 -32.60 14.11 -3.75
C ILE A 266 -32.36 13.50 -5.13
N TYR A 267 -32.69 14.25 -6.19
CA TYR A 267 -32.48 13.81 -7.57
C TYR A 267 -31.00 13.57 -7.90
N ASN A 268 -30.13 14.51 -7.52
CA ASN A 268 -28.70 14.45 -7.84
C ASN A 268 -27.86 13.79 -6.74
N GLY A 269 -28.43 13.34 -5.63
CA GLY A 269 -27.66 12.80 -4.50
C GLY A 269 -26.67 13.77 -3.82
N CYS A 270 -26.60 15.02 -4.28
CA CYS A 270 -25.73 16.08 -3.77
C CYS A 270 -26.25 17.45 -4.20
N LEU A 271 -25.78 18.51 -3.53
CA LEU A 271 -26.21 19.87 -3.86
C LEU A 271 -25.43 20.42 -5.07
N GLU A 272 -26.13 20.55 -6.20
CA GLU A 272 -25.60 21.18 -7.40
C GLU A 272 -25.83 22.71 -7.43
N ASN A 273 -24.97 23.39 -8.18
CA ASN A 273 -25.05 24.85 -8.41
C ASN A 273 -26.35 25.27 -9.15
N SER A 274 -26.92 24.39 -9.96
CA SER A 274 -28.23 24.56 -10.60
C SER A 274 -29.34 24.68 -9.56
N ALA A 275 -29.38 23.79 -8.57
CA ALA A 275 -30.36 23.83 -7.47
C ALA A 275 -30.21 25.10 -6.62
N VAL A 276 -28.97 25.57 -6.38
CA VAL A 276 -28.72 26.86 -5.72
C VAL A 276 -29.30 28.03 -6.53
N SER A 277 -29.13 28.02 -7.84
CA SER A 277 -29.63 29.07 -8.73
C SER A 277 -31.15 29.01 -8.89
N ALA A 278 -31.74 27.81 -8.86
CA ALA A 278 -33.18 27.59 -8.87
C ALA A 278 -33.88 28.27 -7.68
N MET A 279 -33.22 28.30 -6.52
CA MET A 279 -33.76 28.98 -5.33
C MET A 279 -33.95 30.48 -5.51
N LEU A 280 -33.14 31.14 -6.34
CA LEU A 280 -33.34 32.56 -6.62
C LEU A 280 -34.67 32.80 -7.35
N ILE A 281 -35.01 31.94 -8.31
CA ILE A 281 -36.31 32.03 -9.01
C ILE A 281 -37.44 31.66 -8.06
N TYR A 282 -37.25 30.62 -7.24
CA TYR A 282 -38.24 30.20 -6.23
C TYR A 282 -38.58 31.30 -5.23
N TRP A 283 -37.58 32.02 -4.73
CA TRP A 283 -37.79 33.15 -3.82
C TRP A 283 -38.37 34.37 -4.53
N ALA A 284 -38.03 34.60 -5.79
CA ALA A 284 -38.62 35.66 -6.60
C ALA A 284 -40.11 35.45 -6.81
N ASP A 285 -40.48 34.21 -7.14
CA ASP A 285 -41.85 33.73 -7.30
C ASP A 285 -42.68 33.89 -6.01
N LYS A 286 -42.07 33.63 -4.85
CA LYS A 286 -42.66 33.91 -3.53
C LYS A 286 -42.67 35.40 -3.13
N GLY A 287 -42.18 36.30 -3.98
CA GLY A 287 -42.11 37.75 -3.69
C GLY A 287 -41.05 38.16 -2.66
N LEU A 288 -40.10 37.28 -2.33
CA LEU A 288 -39.06 37.54 -1.34
C LEU A 288 -37.85 38.28 -1.91
N LEU A 289 -37.69 38.27 -3.24
CA LEU A 289 -36.66 39.03 -3.92
C LEU A 289 -37.10 39.46 -5.32
N THR A 290 -36.33 40.37 -5.92
CA THR A 290 -36.43 40.76 -7.33
C THR A 290 -35.08 40.61 -8.01
N ILE A 291 -35.09 40.38 -9.33
CA ILE A 291 -33.90 40.15 -10.15
C ILE A 291 -33.87 41.20 -11.25
N SER A 292 -32.81 42.00 -11.29
CA SER A 292 -32.60 43.05 -12.29
C SER A 292 -31.33 42.81 -13.10
N GLU A 293 -31.42 42.95 -14.42
CA GLU A 293 -30.28 42.83 -15.32
C GLU A 293 -29.45 44.13 -15.35
N LYS A 294 -28.12 44.01 -15.27
CA LYS A 294 -27.16 45.12 -15.41
C LYS A 294 -26.46 45.08 -16.77
N GLU A 295 -25.88 46.22 -17.16
CA GLU A 295 -24.94 46.26 -18.29
C GLU A 295 -23.80 45.22 -18.13
N GLY A 296 -23.44 44.54 -19.21
CA GLY A 296 -22.35 43.55 -19.19
C GLY A 296 -22.75 42.12 -18.81
N ARG A 297 -24.05 41.78 -18.79
CA ARG A 297 -24.60 40.45 -18.42
C ARG A 297 -24.44 40.08 -16.94
N ASP A 298 -24.37 41.08 -16.06
CA ASP A 298 -24.40 40.88 -14.62
C ASP A 298 -25.85 40.98 -14.09
N PHE A 299 -26.10 40.45 -12.90
CA PHE A 299 -27.43 40.46 -12.29
C PHE A 299 -27.36 41.10 -10.90
N LEU A 300 -28.37 41.91 -10.59
CA LEU A 300 -28.60 42.47 -9.28
C LEU A 300 -29.80 41.77 -8.64
N ILE A 301 -29.60 41.16 -7.48
CA ILE A 301 -30.62 40.47 -6.72
C ILE A 301 -30.94 41.35 -5.51
N MET A 302 -32.18 41.81 -5.40
CA MET A 302 -32.63 42.67 -4.31
C MET A 302 -33.67 41.94 -3.46
N LYS A 303 -33.37 41.75 -2.19
CA LYS A 303 -34.28 41.20 -1.19
C LYS A 303 -35.43 42.17 -0.94
N THR A 304 -36.65 41.66 -0.99
CA THR A 304 -37.90 42.43 -0.79
C THR A 304 -38.74 41.89 0.37
N GLY A 305 -38.42 40.71 0.89
CA GLY A 305 -39.09 40.10 2.04
C GLY A 305 -38.14 39.22 2.86
N GLU A 306 -38.63 38.78 4.02
CA GLU A 306 -37.94 37.83 4.89
C GLU A 306 -38.47 36.41 4.65
N LEU A 307 -37.56 35.44 4.76
CA LEU A 307 -37.94 34.03 4.72
C LEU A 307 -38.57 33.64 6.07
N GLY A 308 -39.67 32.89 6.04
CA GLY A 308 -40.34 32.39 7.25
C GLY A 308 -39.49 31.39 8.05
N ASP A 309 -39.70 31.37 9.36
CA ASP A 309 -38.99 30.47 10.29
C ASP A 309 -39.35 28.99 10.09
N ASP A 310 -40.41 28.69 9.33
CA ASP A 310 -40.89 27.37 8.97
C ASP A 310 -40.13 26.74 7.79
N ALA A 311 -39.33 27.53 7.05
CA ALA A 311 -38.53 27.03 5.95
C ALA A 311 -37.46 26.02 6.42
N PRO A 312 -37.09 25.02 5.58
CA PRO A 312 -36.00 24.09 5.90
C PRO A 312 -34.70 24.81 6.27
N GLU A 313 -33.95 24.27 7.24
CA GLU A 313 -32.69 24.88 7.71
C GLU A 313 -31.69 25.11 6.56
N SER A 314 -31.63 24.19 5.59
CA SER A 314 -30.80 24.31 4.39
C SER A 314 -31.19 25.53 3.54
N GLU A 315 -32.49 25.80 3.40
CA GLU A 315 -33.03 26.97 2.70
C GLU A 315 -32.73 28.26 3.46
N GLN A 316 -32.97 28.28 4.78
CA GLN A 316 -32.67 29.43 5.63
C GLN A 316 -31.18 29.82 5.57
N LYS A 317 -30.29 28.83 5.68
CA LYS A 317 -28.84 29.05 5.59
C LYS A 317 -28.43 29.54 4.21
N LEU A 318 -29.06 29.06 3.15
CA LEU A 318 -28.77 29.54 1.80
C LEU A 318 -29.25 30.98 1.60
N PHE A 319 -30.46 31.30 2.05
CA PHE A 319 -31.02 32.65 1.97
C PHE A 319 -30.15 33.64 2.75
N GLN A 320 -29.76 33.28 3.98
CA GLN A 320 -28.83 34.06 4.78
C GLN A 320 -27.46 34.20 4.10
N ALA A 321 -26.96 33.15 3.44
CA ALA A 321 -25.69 33.21 2.73
C ALA A 321 -25.73 34.21 1.57
N PHE A 322 -26.86 34.34 0.87
CA PHE A 322 -27.02 35.33 -0.21
C PHE A 322 -27.05 36.76 0.30
N PHE A 323 -27.73 37.04 1.41
CA PHE A 323 -28.00 38.41 1.86
C PHE A 323 -27.26 38.84 3.13
N SER A 324 -26.26 38.08 3.59
CA SER A 324 -25.57 38.38 4.85
C SER A 324 -24.77 39.69 4.87
N ALA A 325 -24.34 40.19 3.71
CA ALA A 325 -23.59 41.45 3.62
C ALA A 325 -24.46 42.66 3.26
N SER A 326 -25.56 42.44 2.55
CA SER A 326 -26.42 43.49 1.98
C SER A 326 -27.73 42.86 1.50
N ASP A 327 -28.83 43.60 1.60
CA ASP A 327 -30.13 43.21 1.00
C ASP A 327 -30.10 43.25 -0.54
N THR A 328 -29.12 43.94 -1.12
CA THR A 328 -28.89 43.97 -2.56
C THR A 328 -27.53 43.36 -2.87
N VAL A 329 -27.51 42.29 -3.67
CA VAL A 329 -26.29 41.53 -4.00
C VAL A 329 -26.12 41.30 -5.49
N ASP A 330 -24.86 41.37 -5.93
CA ASP A 330 -24.38 40.91 -7.22
C ASP A 330 -23.24 39.90 -7.04
N ALA A 331 -22.73 39.33 -8.14
CA ALA A 331 -21.70 38.30 -8.06
C ALA A 331 -20.40 38.77 -7.38
N MET A 332 -20.04 40.06 -7.51
CA MET A 332 -18.86 40.63 -6.85
C MET A 332 -19.06 40.80 -5.35
N THR A 333 -20.27 41.21 -4.94
CA THR A 333 -20.65 41.33 -3.53
C THR A 333 -20.55 39.98 -2.83
N LEU A 334 -21.15 38.94 -3.42
CA LEU A 334 -21.08 37.56 -2.91
C LEU A 334 -19.64 37.04 -2.83
N ARG A 335 -18.81 37.36 -3.83
CA ARG A 335 -17.39 36.98 -3.82
C ARG A 335 -16.64 37.61 -2.65
N LYS A 336 -16.81 38.92 -2.42
CA LYS A 336 -16.15 39.65 -1.32
C LYS A 336 -16.61 39.16 0.05
N ASP A 337 -17.87 38.77 0.16
CA ASP A 337 -18.47 38.25 1.39
C ASP A 337 -18.17 36.76 1.66
N GLY A 338 -17.30 36.13 0.86
CA GLY A 338 -16.86 34.75 1.10
C GLY A 338 -17.98 33.72 0.91
N PHE A 339 -18.93 33.97 0.01
CA PHE A 339 -20.09 33.12 -0.26
C PHE A 339 -19.74 31.64 -0.49
N VAL A 340 -18.56 31.35 -1.04
CA VAL A 340 -18.01 29.98 -1.22
C VAL A 340 -18.02 29.17 0.07
N LEU A 341 -17.49 29.75 1.14
CA LEU A 341 -17.37 29.08 2.43
C LEU A 341 -18.74 28.91 3.07
N LYS A 342 -19.63 29.90 2.87
CA LYS A 342 -21.03 29.84 3.32
C LYS A 342 -21.78 28.73 2.58
N LEU A 343 -21.58 28.61 1.27
CA LEU A 343 -22.19 27.56 0.45
C LEU A 343 -21.67 26.16 0.83
N GLU A 344 -20.39 26.01 1.17
CA GLU A 344 -19.87 24.74 1.73
C GLU A 344 -20.55 24.38 3.06
N ASN A 345 -20.89 25.37 3.90
CA ASN A 345 -21.69 25.12 5.09
C ASN A 345 -23.14 24.74 4.75
N VAL A 346 -23.77 25.39 3.77
CA VAL A 346 -25.10 25.01 3.27
C VAL A 346 -25.11 23.55 2.79
N LYS A 347 -24.09 23.13 2.03
CA LYS A 347 -23.94 21.74 1.59
C LYS A 347 -23.87 20.75 2.75
N LYS A 348 -23.17 21.10 3.83
CA LYS A 348 -23.09 20.26 5.05
C LYS A 348 -24.43 20.19 5.77
N VAL A 349 -25.14 21.32 5.91
CA VAL A 349 -26.46 21.38 6.53
C VAL A 349 -27.47 20.57 5.74
N ALA A 350 -27.53 20.77 4.41
CA ALA A 350 -28.39 19.96 3.53
C ALA A 350 -28.09 18.46 3.66
N ALA A 351 -26.80 18.07 3.67
CA ALA A 351 -26.44 16.67 3.87
C ALA A 351 -26.86 16.10 5.24
N ALA A 352 -26.83 16.92 6.29
CA ALA A 352 -27.27 16.52 7.63
C ALA A 352 -28.79 16.28 7.70
N SER A 353 -29.58 17.00 6.90
CA SER A 353 -31.04 16.83 6.80
C SER A 353 -31.46 15.46 6.25
N TYR A 354 -30.58 14.78 5.52
CA TYR A 354 -30.80 13.45 4.92
C TYR A 354 -30.04 12.36 5.66
N THR A 355 -30.19 12.33 6.99
CA THR A 355 -29.64 11.32 7.89
C THR A 355 -30.75 10.61 8.68
N GLY A 356 -30.43 9.52 9.38
CA GLY A 356 -31.40 8.77 10.18
C GLY A 356 -32.58 8.25 9.34
N PRO A 357 -33.85 8.56 9.70
CA PRO A 357 -35.03 8.14 8.92
C PRO A 357 -35.07 8.69 7.49
N ARG A 358 -34.41 9.83 7.23
CA ARG A 358 -34.30 10.46 5.90
C ARG A 358 -33.02 10.06 5.16
N ALA A 359 -32.26 9.12 5.69
CA ALA A 359 -31.03 8.64 5.06
C ALA A 359 -31.32 8.05 3.68
N PHE A 360 -30.41 8.27 2.74
CA PHE A 360 -30.56 7.77 1.36
C PHE A 360 -30.24 6.28 1.20
N ALA A 361 -29.45 5.71 2.11
CA ALA A 361 -29.12 4.29 2.13
C ALA A 361 -29.96 3.57 3.19
N SER A 362 -30.36 2.33 2.92
CA SER A 362 -31.03 1.48 3.91
C SER A 362 -30.09 1.25 5.11
N PRO A 363 -30.56 1.44 6.37
CA PRO A 363 -29.76 1.18 7.56
C PRO A 363 -29.23 -0.26 7.63
N GLN A 364 -30.02 -1.22 7.13
CA GLN A 364 -29.62 -2.63 7.08
C GLN A 364 -28.47 -2.84 6.08
N SER A 365 -28.58 -2.28 4.87
CA SER A 365 -27.52 -2.33 3.85
C SER A 365 -26.22 -1.69 4.36
N GLU A 366 -26.32 -0.53 5.00
CA GLU A 366 -25.19 0.16 5.63
C GLU A 366 -24.52 -0.67 6.73
N SER A 367 -25.31 -1.30 7.58
CA SER A 367 -24.80 -2.16 8.66
C SER A 367 -24.06 -3.38 8.08
N ILE A 368 -24.66 -4.04 7.09
CA ILE A 368 -24.07 -5.19 6.41
C ILE A 368 -22.78 -4.80 5.69
N ARG A 369 -22.76 -3.67 4.97
CA ARG A 369 -21.54 -3.14 4.34
C ARG A 369 -20.42 -2.97 5.36
N LYS A 370 -20.68 -2.27 6.48
CA LYS A 370 -19.69 -2.04 7.55
C LYS A 370 -19.21 -3.35 8.17
N MET A 371 -20.10 -4.31 8.36
CA MET A 371 -19.77 -5.65 8.85
C MET A 371 -18.87 -6.39 7.87
N VAL A 372 -19.25 -6.46 6.58
CA VAL A 372 -18.46 -7.12 5.53
C VAL A 372 -17.07 -6.52 5.45
N VAL A 373 -16.96 -5.19 5.39
CA VAL A 373 -15.66 -4.51 5.41
C VAL A 373 -14.84 -5.02 6.60
N LYS A 374 -15.32 -4.88 7.85
CA LYS A 374 -14.59 -5.37 9.04
C LYS A 374 -14.18 -6.85 8.95
N LEU A 375 -15.02 -7.73 8.41
CA LEU A 375 -14.71 -9.16 8.26
C LEU A 375 -13.58 -9.40 7.24
N LEU A 376 -13.46 -8.57 6.20
CA LEU A 376 -12.36 -8.65 5.22
C LEU A 376 -10.99 -8.32 5.81
N ALA A 377 -10.90 -7.75 7.01
CA ALA A 377 -9.64 -7.57 7.72
C ALA A 377 -9.06 -8.89 8.26
N ILE A 378 -9.91 -9.88 8.55
CA ILE A 378 -9.48 -11.19 9.07
C ILE A 378 -8.55 -11.92 8.10
N PRO A 379 -8.92 -12.15 6.82
CA PRO A 379 -8.04 -12.83 5.87
C PRO A 379 -6.74 -12.08 5.59
N VAL A 380 -6.71 -10.74 5.71
CA VAL A 380 -5.47 -9.95 5.67
C VAL A 380 -4.52 -10.34 6.79
N VAL A 381 -5.04 -10.48 8.01
CA VAL A 381 -4.23 -10.91 9.17
C VAL A 381 -3.81 -12.38 9.02
N LEU A 382 -4.71 -13.26 8.57
CA LEU A 382 -4.40 -14.68 8.39
C LEU A 382 -3.34 -14.90 7.31
N HIS A 383 -3.45 -14.22 6.17
CA HIS A 383 -2.45 -14.30 5.10
C HIS A 383 -1.09 -13.83 5.60
N ALA A 384 -1.04 -12.73 6.35
CA ALA A 384 0.21 -12.25 6.93
C ALA A 384 0.85 -13.22 7.96
N ILE A 385 0.04 -13.86 8.80
CA ILE A 385 0.52 -14.90 9.72
C ILE A 385 1.06 -16.07 8.92
N ALA A 386 0.32 -16.56 7.93
CA ALA A 386 0.74 -17.66 7.05
C ALA A 386 2.07 -17.34 6.37
N SER A 387 2.21 -16.15 5.76
CA SER A 387 3.45 -15.72 5.11
C SER A 387 4.63 -15.62 6.08
N THR A 388 4.40 -15.27 7.35
CA THR A 388 5.47 -15.22 8.38
C THR A 388 5.88 -16.61 8.86
N LEU A 389 4.95 -17.57 8.91
CA LEU A 389 5.25 -18.96 9.24
C LEU A 389 6.03 -19.66 8.14
N ILE A 390 5.72 -19.36 6.87
CA ILE A 390 6.39 -19.94 5.70
C ILE A 390 7.76 -19.27 5.47
N PHE A 391 7.87 -17.96 5.68
CA PHE A 391 9.11 -17.19 5.49
C PHE A 391 9.52 -16.50 6.80
N PRO A 392 10.10 -17.24 7.77
CA PRO A 392 10.47 -16.68 9.06
C PRO A 392 11.53 -15.58 8.91
N GLY A 393 11.13 -14.32 9.11
CA GLY A 393 12.03 -13.18 9.06
C GLY A 393 11.33 -11.86 9.43
N PHE A 394 12.08 -10.93 10.03
CA PHE A 394 11.55 -9.61 10.44
C PHE A 394 10.98 -8.79 9.27
N LEU A 395 11.32 -9.13 8.03
CA LEU A 395 10.83 -8.48 6.81
C LEU A 395 9.34 -8.75 6.53
N THR A 396 8.78 -9.90 6.92
CA THR A 396 7.35 -10.19 6.73
C THR A 396 6.48 -9.32 7.64
N LEU A 397 6.97 -8.99 8.84
CA LEU A 397 6.32 -8.06 9.76
C LEU A 397 6.26 -6.61 9.23
N PHE A 398 7.22 -6.21 8.40
CA PHE A 398 7.17 -4.91 7.71
C PHE A 398 6.15 -4.86 6.58
N ALA A 399 5.79 -5.99 5.96
CA ALA A 399 4.75 -6.04 4.92
C ALA A 399 3.32 -5.98 5.49
N LEU A 400 3.16 -6.36 6.77
CA LEU A 400 1.90 -6.35 7.52
C LEU A 400 1.32 -4.94 7.70
N VAL A 401 2.15 -3.99 8.12
CA VAL A 401 1.72 -2.63 8.45
C VAL A 401 1.19 -1.88 7.21
N PRO A 402 1.90 -1.86 6.06
CA PRO A 402 1.39 -1.26 4.83
C PRO A 402 0.14 -1.95 4.28
N SER A 403 0.03 -3.28 4.40
CA SER A 403 -1.14 -4.03 3.92
C SER A 403 -2.39 -3.71 4.73
N PHE A 404 -2.26 -3.67 6.06
CA PHE A 404 -3.33 -3.26 6.96
C PHE A 404 -3.71 -1.79 6.73
N MET A 405 -2.73 -0.89 6.66
CA MET A 405 -2.96 0.53 6.39
C MET A 405 -3.61 0.75 5.01
N GLY A 406 -3.15 0.02 3.99
CA GLY A 406 -3.72 0.02 2.65
C GLY A 406 -5.18 -0.42 2.63
N TYR A 407 -5.55 -1.44 3.41
CA TYR A 407 -6.93 -1.88 3.57
C TYR A 407 -7.83 -0.79 4.21
N PHE A 408 -7.38 -0.09 5.26
CA PHE A 408 -8.16 1.01 5.86
C PHE A 408 -8.27 2.22 4.94
N VAL A 409 -7.17 2.57 4.26
CA VAL A 409 -7.18 3.66 3.27
C VAL A 409 -8.11 3.32 2.12
N PHE A 410 -8.07 2.09 1.61
CA PHE A 410 -8.98 1.60 0.57
C PHE A 410 -10.43 1.72 1.02
N SER A 411 -10.79 1.13 2.17
CA SER A 411 -12.18 1.08 2.61
C SER A 411 -12.78 2.47 2.79
N LYS A 412 -11.95 3.43 3.24
CA LYS A 412 -12.33 4.84 3.31
C LYS A 412 -12.48 5.48 1.93
N ILE A 413 -11.49 5.36 1.04
CA ILE A 413 -11.54 5.94 -0.32
C ILE A 413 -12.72 5.37 -1.10
N ALA A 414 -12.95 4.07 -1.05
CA ALA A 414 -14.05 3.41 -1.74
C ALA A 414 -15.41 3.91 -1.21
N SER A 415 -15.58 3.98 0.11
CA SER A 415 -16.80 4.53 0.72
C SER A 415 -17.03 6.00 0.37
N ASP A 416 -15.99 6.82 0.37
CA ASP A 416 -16.07 8.25 0.04
C ASP A 416 -16.32 8.46 -1.46
N ALA A 417 -15.67 7.67 -2.32
CA ALA A 417 -15.89 7.69 -3.76
C ALA A 417 -17.33 7.27 -4.09
N GLU A 418 -17.86 6.23 -3.45
CA GLU A 418 -19.23 5.78 -3.62
C GLU A 418 -20.25 6.86 -3.23
N LYS A 419 -20.08 7.48 -2.05
CA LYS A 419 -20.93 8.61 -1.60
C LYS A 419 -20.88 9.79 -2.57
N LYS A 420 -19.71 10.06 -3.14
CA LYS A 420 -19.49 11.17 -4.08
C LYS A 420 -19.94 10.85 -5.51
N MET A 421 -20.00 9.57 -5.88
CA MET A 421 -20.48 9.07 -7.18
C MET A 421 -22.01 8.98 -7.27
N ARG A 422 -22.74 9.12 -6.15
CA ARG A 422 -24.20 9.21 -6.14
C ARG A 422 -24.78 10.33 -7.00
N GLY A 423 -23.99 11.37 -7.33
CA GLY A 423 -24.48 12.54 -8.06
C GLY A 423 -23.85 12.91 -9.39
N ARG A 424 -22.87 12.13 -9.89
CA ARG A 424 -22.20 12.47 -11.15
C ARG A 424 -22.16 11.24 -12.05
N GLY A 425 -22.90 11.32 -13.16
CA GLY A 425 -22.93 10.28 -14.19
C GLY A 425 -21.54 9.81 -14.61
N PHE A 426 -21.42 8.50 -14.83
CA PHE A 426 -20.38 7.64 -15.43
C PHE A 426 -18.88 8.03 -15.38
N ARG A 427 -18.48 9.30 -15.57
CA ARG A 427 -17.10 9.75 -15.78
C ARG A 427 -16.20 9.70 -14.56
N LEU A 428 -16.74 9.79 -13.33
CA LEU A 428 -15.93 9.65 -12.10
C LEU A 428 -15.62 8.18 -11.73
N LYS A 429 -16.32 7.22 -12.35
CA LYS A 429 -16.09 5.78 -12.13
C LYS A 429 -14.72 5.29 -12.63
N LEU A 430 -13.94 6.09 -13.39
CA LEU A 430 -12.60 5.72 -13.88
C LEU A 430 -11.44 6.17 -12.97
N PHE A 431 -11.58 7.23 -12.16
CA PHE A 431 -10.48 7.72 -11.31
C PHE A 431 -10.26 6.89 -10.04
N ALA A 432 -11.33 6.36 -9.45
CA ALA A 432 -11.23 5.41 -8.33
C ALA A 432 -10.47 4.13 -8.73
N PRO A 433 -10.72 3.51 -9.90
CA PRO A 433 -9.89 2.43 -10.46
C PRO A 433 -8.41 2.78 -10.68
N ALA A 434 -8.07 4.01 -11.04
CA ALA A 434 -6.67 4.39 -11.28
C ALA A 434 -5.87 4.53 -9.96
N ALA A 435 -6.45 5.15 -8.94
CA ALA A 435 -5.88 5.18 -7.59
C ALA A 435 -5.81 3.78 -6.96
N PHE A 436 -6.77 2.93 -7.32
CA PHE A 436 -6.88 1.52 -6.97
C PHE A 436 -5.78 0.66 -7.62
N VAL A 437 -5.52 0.82 -8.92
CA VAL A 437 -4.41 0.15 -9.62
C VAL A 437 -3.07 0.65 -9.06
N PHE A 438 -2.96 1.94 -8.73
CA PHE A 438 -1.75 2.50 -8.13
C PHE A 438 -1.49 1.92 -6.73
N LEU A 439 -2.49 1.85 -5.85
CA LEU A 439 -2.34 1.28 -4.50
C LEU A 439 -2.07 -0.23 -4.56
N PHE A 440 -2.75 -0.95 -5.46
CA PHE A 440 -2.49 -2.36 -5.74
C PHE A 440 -1.06 -2.57 -6.23
N LEU A 441 -0.59 -1.79 -7.19
CA LEU A 441 0.79 -1.88 -7.69
C LEU A 441 1.80 -1.54 -6.61
N LEU A 442 1.51 -0.60 -5.70
CA LEU A 442 2.41 -0.25 -4.61
C LEU A 442 2.53 -1.39 -3.58
N VAL A 443 1.40 -2.01 -3.22
CA VAL A 443 1.37 -3.20 -2.33
C VAL A 443 1.96 -4.43 -3.01
N PHE A 444 1.70 -4.62 -4.31
CA PHE A 444 2.27 -5.69 -5.11
C PHE A 444 3.79 -5.52 -5.22
N ILE A 445 4.28 -4.33 -5.57
CA ILE A 445 5.71 -4.03 -5.63
C ILE A 445 6.36 -4.19 -4.26
N SER A 446 5.72 -3.78 -3.16
CA SER A 446 6.30 -3.98 -1.81
C SER A 446 6.40 -5.45 -1.44
N ASN A 447 5.42 -6.28 -1.79
CA ASN A 447 5.48 -7.72 -1.54
C ASN A 447 6.45 -8.44 -2.48
N VAL A 448 6.51 -8.05 -3.76
CA VAL A 448 7.51 -8.56 -4.70
C VAL A 448 8.93 -8.20 -4.26
N LEU A 449 9.17 -7.01 -3.71
CA LEU A 449 10.47 -6.64 -3.13
C LEU A 449 10.85 -7.49 -1.92
N VAL A 450 9.88 -7.96 -1.14
CA VAL A 450 10.11 -8.94 -0.05
C VAL A 450 10.43 -10.33 -0.62
N VAL A 451 9.77 -10.72 -1.72
CA VAL A 451 9.98 -12.03 -2.38
C VAL A 451 11.22 -12.09 -3.27
N ILE A 452 11.75 -10.97 -3.77
CA ILE A 452 13.02 -10.94 -4.50
C ILE A 452 14.20 -11.43 -3.62
N GLY A 453 14.03 -11.49 -2.29
CA GLY A 453 14.96 -12.14 -1.36
C GLY A 453 14.78 -13.65 -1.17
N MET A 454 13.73 -14.28 -1.69
CA MET A 454 13.44 -15.72 -1.52
C MET A 454 12.76 -16.35 -2.77
N PRO A 455 13.38 -17.32 -3.44
CA PRO A 455 12.92 -17.80 -4.75
C PRO A 455 11.84 -18.88 -4.60
N SER A 456 10.60 -18.49 -4.26
CA SER A 456 9.45 -19.37 -4.51
C SER A 456 8.39 -18.67 -5.35
N THR A 457 8.25 -19.12 -6.61
CA THR A 457 7.21 -18.66 -7.54
C THR A 457 5.80 -18.83 -6.94
N VAL A 458 5.62 -19.82 -6.06
CA VAL A 458 4.39 -20.11 -5.33
C VAL A 458 3.94 -18.93 -4.44
N ALA A 459 4.85 -18.30 -3.70
CA ALA A 459 4.50 -17.19 -2.80
C ALA A 459 4.05 -15.93 -3.56
N ILE A 460 4.66 -15.64 -4.71
CA ILE A 460 4.24 -14.54 -5.59
C ILE A 460 2.81 -14.78 -6.09
N ILE A 461 2.54 -16.00 -6.55
CA ILE A 461 1.23 -16.41 -7.05
C ILE A 461 0.18 -16.31 -5.94
N GLU A 462 0.47 -16.86 -4.76
CA GLU A 462 -0.42 -16.79 -3.59
C GLU A 462 -0.75 -15.35 -3.20
N THR A 463 0.27 -14.49 -3.09
CA THR A 463 0.09 -13.07 -2.76
C THR A 463 -0.74 -12.35 -3.81
N ALA A 464 -0.51 -12.63 -5.10
CA ALA A 464 -1.27 -12.04 -6.19
C ALA A 464 -2.74 -12.45 -6.17
N PHE A 465 -3.03 -13.73 -5.88
CA PHE A 465 -4.40 -14.23 -5.71
C PHE A 465 -5.09 -13.56 -4.52
N PHE A 466 -4.43 -13.51 -3.37
CA PHE A 466 -4.95 -12.87 -2.17
C PHE A 466 -5.29 -11.38 -2.38
N LEU A 467 -4.38 -10.62 -2.99
CA LEU A 467 -4.64 -9.20 -3.28
C LEU A 467 -5.80 -9.03 -4.27
N SER A 468 -5.90 -9.89 -5.27
CA SER A 468 -6.98 -9.86 -6.26
C SER A 468 -8.32 -10.23 -5.63
N SER A 469 -8.37 -11.24 -4.77
CA SER A 469 -9.59 -11.68 -4.07
C SER A 469 -10.10 -10.60 -3.12
N LEU A 470 -9.19 -9.95 -2.36
CA LEU A 470 -9.49 -8.87 -1.44
C LEU A 470 -10.09 -7.67 -2.19
N LEU A 471 -9.52 -7.34 -3.33
CA LEU A 471 -9.94 -6.25 -4.18
C LEU A 471 -11.36 -6.45 -4.74
N VAL A 472 -11.64 -7.64 -5.24
CA VAL A 472 -12.97 -8.03 -5.74
C VAL A 472 -13.99 -7.99 -4.60
N SER A 473 -13.64 -8.54 -3.44
CA SER A 473 -14.52 -8.59 -2.26
C SER A 473 -14.84 -7.20 -1.73
N LEU A 474 -13.85 -6.31 -1.68
CA LEU A 474 -14.01 -4.92 -1.31
C LEU A 474 -14.87 -4.14 -2.32
N SER A 475 -14.79 -4.49 -3.60
CA SER A 475 -15.64 -3.91 -4.65
C SER A 475 -17.10 -4.32 -4.45
N PHE A 476 -17.37 -5.60 -4.16
CA PHE A 476 -18.71 -6.05 -3.78
C PHE A 476 -19.21 -5.37 -2.50
N ALA A 477 -18.38 -5.30 -1.46
CA ALA A 477 -18.71 -4.61 -0.20
C ALA A 477 -19.09 -3.15 -0.45
N SER A 478 -18.30 -2.43 -1.28
CA SER A 478 -18.59 -1.04 -1.66
C SER A 478 -19.82 -0.91 -2.55
N ALA A 479 -20.28 -1.98 -3.19
CA ALA A 479 -21.53 -1.99 -3.95
C ALA A 479 -22.76 -2.32 -3.07
N ILE A 480 -22.58 -2.69 -1.79
CA ILE A 480 -23.67 -2.96 -0.83
C ILE A 480 -24.30 -1.63 -0.38
N ASN A 481 -25.16 -1.06 -1.21
CA ASN A 481 -25.82 0.21 -0.94
C ASN A 481 -27.22 0.26 -1.54
N LYS A 482 -28.13 -0.50 -0.94
CA LYS A 482 -29.54 -0.43 -1.28
C LYS A 482 -30.13 0.91 -0.84
N ARG A 483 -30.90 1.56 -1.72
CA ARG A 483 -31.68 2.77 -1.43
C ARG A 483 -32.60 2.53 -0.23
N SER A 484 -32.79 3.56 0.58
CA SER A 484 -33.80 3.55 1.63
C SER A 484 -35.21 3.67 1.06
N ASP A 485 -36.21 3.35 1.87
CA ASP A 485 -37.62 3.55 1.51
C ASP A 485 -37.92 5.04 1.32
N PHE A 486 -37.38 5.90 2.20
CA PHE A 486 -37.48 7.35 2.08
C PHE A 486 -36.99 7.84 0.71
N LEU A 487 -35.78 7.45 0.30
CA LEU A 487 -35.25 7.88 -0.99
C LEU A 487 -36.06 7.28 -2.13
N SER A 488 -36.47 6.02 -2.04
CA SER A 488 -37.20 5.35 -3.12
C SER A 488 -38.55 6.03 -3.41
N VAL A 489 -39.30 6.40 -2.37
CA VAL A 489 -40.59 7.11 -2.51
C VAL A 489 -40.38 8.49 -3.14
N HIS A 490 -39.56 9.34 -2.53
CA HIS A 490 -39.41 10.72 -2.99
C HIS A 490 -38.70 10.82 -4.34
N LEU A 491 -37.73 9.94 -4.61
CA LEU A 491 -37.09 9.89 -5.94
C LEU A 491 -38.10 9.46 -7.00
N ALA A 492 -39.00 8.51 -6.72
CA ALA A 492 -40.05 8.13 -7.66
C ALA A 492 -40.99 9.31 -7.95
N GLU A 493 -41.41 10.06 -6.92
CA GLU A 493 -42.25 11.26 -7.09
C GLU A 493 -41.56 12.35 -7.89
N ILE A 494 -40.28 12.62 -7.61
CA ILE A 494 -39.46 13.59 -8.35
C ILE A 494 -39.30 13.17 -9.81
N LEU A 495 -39.06 11.88 -10.07
CA LEU A 495 -38.96 11.35 -11.43
C LEU A 495 -40.29 11.50 -12.17
N GLY A 496 -41.41 11.27 -11.49
CA GLY A 496 -42.76 11.46 -12.04
C GLY A 496 -43.03 12.90 -12.44
N TYR A 497 -42.69 13.84 -11.56
CA TYR A 497 -42.82 15.27 -11.84
C TYR A 497 -41.87 15.73 -12.94
N ARG A 498 -40.62 15.25 -12.95
CA ARG A 498 -39.66 15.50 -14.03
C ARG A 498 -40.18 15.00 -15.37
N GLU A 499 -40.75 13.79 -15.40
CA GLU A 499 -41.33 13.21 -16.61
C GLU A 499 -42.50 14.04 -17.13
N PHE A 500 -43.37 14.53 -16.24
CA PHE A 500 -44.41 15.50 -16.59
C PHE A 500 -43.82 16.76 -17.24
N ILE A 501 -42.86 17.44 -16.60
CA ILE A 501 -42.23 18.66 -17.15
C ILE A 501 -41.66 18.38 -18.55
N GLU A 502 -40.96 17.26 -18.71
CA GLU A 502 -40.36 16.87 -19.99
C GLU A 502 -41.38 16.54 -21.07
N LYS A 503 -42.48 15.83 -20.73
CA LYS A 503 -43.36 15.20 -21.71
C LYS A 503 -44.75 15.80 -21.84
N VAL A 504 -45.14 16.74 -20.96
CA VAL A 504 -46.49 17.35 -21.02
C VAL A 504 -46.75 17.95 -22.41
N GLU A 505 -47.95 17.69 -22.91
CA GLU A 505 -48.46 18.14 -24.21
C GLU A 505 -48.93 19.59 -24.17
N LYS A 506 -48.89 20.28 -25.32
CA LYS A 506 -49.22 21.70 -25.45
C LYS A 506 -50.64 22.03 -24.99
N ASP A 507 -51.64 21.24 -25.41
CA ASP A 507 -53.04 21.45 -25.03
C ASP A 507 -53.27 21.41 -23.51
N ARG A 508 -52.47 20.61 -22.79
CA ARG A 508 -52.53 20.55 -21.32
C ARG A 508 -51.87 21.77 -20.69
N ILE A 509 -50.79 22.27 -21.28
CA ILE A 509 -50.10 23.47 -20.82
C ILE A 509 -51.01 24.69 -20.98
N GLU A 510 -51.68 24.85 -22.12
CA GLU A 510 -52.61 25.96 -22.36
C GLU A 510 -53.69 26.02 -21.27
N LYS A 511 -54.28 24.88 -20.90
CA LYS A 511 -55.24 24.81 -19.78
C LYS A 511 -54.65 25.21 -18.43
N LEU A 512 -53.42 24.81 -18.14
CA LEU A 512 -52.76 25.15 -16.88
C LEU A 512 -52.43 26.65 -16.82
N VAL A 513 -52.10 27.27 -17.96
CA VAL A 513 -51.86 28.71 -18.07
C VAL A 513 -53.16 29.51 -17.97
N ASP A 514 -54.26 28.99 -18.52
CA ASP A 514 -55.59 29.60 -18.36
C ASP A 514 -56.05 29.60 -16.89
N GLU A 515 -55.73 28.54 -16.15
CA GLU A 515 -56.01 28.44 -14.71
C GLU A 515 -55.08 29.32 -13.87
N ASP A 516 -53.80 29.38 -14.25
CA ASP A 516 -52.76 30.13 -13.55
C ASP A 516 -51.81 30.82 -14.55
N PRO A 517 -51.99 32.13 -14.77
CA PRO A 517 -51.15 32.90 -15.69
C PRO A 517 -49.68 32.96 -15.30
N GLU A 518 -49.26 32.59 -14.09
CA GLU A 518 -47.84 32.55 -13.68
C GLU A 518 -47.27 31.12 -13.59
N TYR A 519 -48.04 30.10 -14.01
CA TYR A 519 -47.68 28.69 -13.94
C TYR A 519 -46.30 28.34 -14.47
N PHE A 520 -45.87 28.97 -15.58
CA PHE A 520 -44.53 28.79 -16.11
C PHE A 520 -43.43 29.04 -15.07
N TYR A 521 -43.55 30.11 -14.28
CA TYR A 521 -42.55 30.55 -13.31
C TYR A 521 -42.55 29.70 -12.05
N HIS A 522 -43.72 29.25 -11.57
CA HIS A 522 -43.84 28.31 -10.47
C HIS A 522 -43.06 27.02 -10.72
N VAL A 523 -43.15 26.48 -11.95
CA VAL A 523 -42.48 25.24 -12.35
C VAL A 523 -41.01 25.46 -12.72
N LEU A 524 -40.65 26.65 -13.22
CA LEU A 524 -39.31 26.93 -13.76
C LEU A 524 -38.19 26.66 -12.75
N SER A 525 -38.40 27.01 -11.48
CA SER A 525 -37.42 26.77 -10.41
C SER A 525 -37.10 25.27 -10.25
N TYR A 526 -38.11 24.40 -10.22
CA TYR A 526 -37.94 22.95 -10.18
C TYR A 526 -37.36 22.40 -11.48
N ALA A 527 -37.76 22.93 -12.63
CA ALA A 527 -37.21 22.52 -13.92
C ALA A 527 -35.70 22.77 -14.00
N ILE A 528 -35.21 23.89 -13.45
CA ILE A 528 -33.77 24.20 -13.33
C ILE A 528 -33.08 23.22 -12.38
N ALA A 529 -33.67 22.96 -11.21
CA ALA A 529 -33.09 22.02 -10.24
C ALA A 529 -32.97 20.58 -10.79
N LEU A 530 -33.88 20.20 -11.70
CA LEU A 530 -33.95 18.88 -12.34
C LEU A 530 -33.26 18.83 -13.72
N GLY A 531 -32.74 19.95 -14.21
CA GLY A 531 -32.00 20.06 -15.48
C GLY A 531 -32.85 19.88 -16.73
N VAL A 532 -34.12 20.31 -16.67
CA VAL A 532 -35.10 20.20 -17.77
C VAL A 532 -35.70 21.55 -18.15
N GLU A 533 -35.09 22.65 -17.70
CA GLU A 533 -35.58 24.03 -17.86
C GLU A 533 -35.73 24.48 -19.31
N GLU A 534 -34.86 24.01 -20.20
CA GLU A 534 -34.90 24.38 -21.61
C GLU A 534 -36.06 23.69 -22.34
N ARG A 535 -36.28 22.40 -22.03
CA ARG A 535 -37.44 21.65 -22.53
C ARG A 535 -38.74 22.24 -22.00
N TRP A 536 -38.73 22.72 -20.76
CA TRP A 536 -39.87 23.43 -20.19
C TRP A 536 -40.13 24.73 -20.94
N ALA A 537 -39.15 25.64 -21.03
CA ALA A 537 -39.31 26.95 -21.64
C ALA A 537 -39.72 26.93 -23.11
N LEU A 538 -39.20 25.98 -23.91
CA LEU A 538 -39.59 25.83 -25.32
C LEU A 538 -41.10 25.62 -25.50
N LYS A 539 -41.78 25.01 -24.53
CA LYS A 539 -43.22 24.76 -24.60
C LYS A 539 -44.07 26.02 -24.39
N PHE A 540 -43.48 27.08 -23.84
CA PHE A 540 -44.15 28.34 -23.49
C PHE A 540 -43.71 29.51 -24.37
N GLN A 541 -42.77 29.30 -25.30
CA GLN A 541 -42.19 30.35 -26.15
C GLN A 541 -43.25 31.16 -26.91
N ASP A 542 -44.33 30.51 -27.35
CA ASP A 542 -45.43 31.13 -28.10
C ASP A 542 -46.66 31.48 -27.24
N ILE A 543 -46.62 31.16 -25.93
CA ILE A 543 -47.74 31.34 -24.99
C ILE A 543 -47.52 32.58 -24.12
N TYR A 544 -46.30 32.77 -23.62
CA TYR A 544 -45.96 33.87 -22.72
C TYR A 544 -45.26 35.01 -23.46
N THR A 545 -45.89 36.18 -23.47
CA THR A 545 -45.33 37.42 -24.04
C THR A 545 -44.97 38.48 -23.00
N GLU A 546 -45.42 38.34 -21.74
CA GLU A 546 -45.15 39.31 -20.67
C GLU A 546 -44.13 38.77 -19.66
N MET A 547 -43.26 39.65 -19.18
CA MET A 547 -42.24 39.32 -18.15
C MET A 547 -42.87 39.28 -16.75
N PRO A 548 -42.34 38.45 -15.83
CA PRO A 548 -42.89 38.36 -14.49
C PRO A 548 -42.53 39.62 -13.68
N ARG A 549 -43.39 39.98 -12.73
CA ARG A 549 -43.23 41.23 -11.95
C ARG A 549 -41.93 41.30 -11.15
N TRP A 550 -41.38 40.16 -10.79
CA TRP A 550 -40.13 40.06 -10.02
C TRP A 550 -38.86 40.19 -10.89
N TYR A 551 -38.98 40.23 -12.22
CA TYR A 551 -37.84 40.34 -13.15
C TYR A 551 -37.85 41.68 -13.90
N THR A 552 -36.72 42.39 -13.89
CA THR A 552 -36.50 43.60 -14.69
C THR A 552 -35.31 43.39 -15.62
N GLY A 553 -35.54 43.33 -16.92
CA GLY A 553 -34.47 43.13 -17.89
C GLY A 553 -34.99 43.04 -19.32
N SER A 554 -34.15 42.53 -20.22
CA SER A 554 -34.53 42.27 -21.61
C SER A 554 -34.59 40.76 -21.86
N GLY A 555 -35.58 40.28 -22.61
CA GLY A 555 -35.64 38.88 -23.05
C GLY A 555 -37.03 38.24 -22.99
N ASP A 556 -37.12 37.00 -23.47
CA ASP A 556 -38.31 36.15 -23.47
C ASP A 556 -38.23 35.05 -22.39
N VAL A 557 -39.21 34.14 -22.35
CA VAL A 557 -39.22 33.00 -21.41
C VAL A 557 -37.98 32.10 -21.53
N LEU A 558 -37.43 31.95 -22.73
CA LEU A 558 -36.21 31.17 -22.95
C LEU A 558 -34.98 31.90 -22.36
N TYR A 559 -34.97 33.23 -22.45
CA TYR A 559 -33.97 34.07 -21.78
C TYR A 559 -34.04 33.88 -20.27
N ILE A 560 -35.23 33.93 -19.66
CA ILE A 560 -35.39 33.76 -18.21
C ILE A 560 -34.99 32.33 -17.78
N ALA A 561 -35.37 31.30 -18.54
CA ALA A 561 -34.93 29.93 -18.25
C ALA A 561 -33.40 29.75 -18.33
N GLY A 562 -32.74 30.55 -19.18
CA GLY A 562 -31.28 30.63 -19.24
C GLY A 562 -30.61 31.32 -18.04
N PHE A 563 -31.37 31.94 -17.12
CA PHE A 563 -30.85 32.69 -15.97
C PHE A 563 -29.87 31.86 -15.14
N ALA A 564 -30.27 30.67 -14.69
CA ALA A 564 -29.42 29.86 -13.81
C ALA A 564 -28.07 29.53 -14.45
N ARG A 565 -28.03 29.27 -15.75
CA ARG A 565 -26.78 29.00 -16.48
C ARG A 565 -25.90 30.25 -16.59
N ARG A 566 -26.50 31.43 -16.83
CA ARG A 566 -25.75 32.70 -16.89
C ARG A 566 -25.24 33.09 -15.50
N TRP A 567 -26.10 33.06 -14.48
CA TRP A 567 -25.73 33.29 -13.09
C TRP A 567 -24.56 32.37 -12.69
N ASN A 568 -24.69 31.06 -12.93
CA ASN A 568 -23.61 30.08 -12.72
C ASN A 568 -22.28 30.49 -13.37
N ARG A 569 -22.27 31.06 -14.58
CA ARG A 569 -21.03 31.50 -15.24
C ARG A 569 -20.41 32.74 -14.60
N VAL A 570 -21.22 33.63 -14.04
CA VAL A 570 -20.74 34.85 -13.39
C VAL A 570 -20.18 34.54 -12.00
N TYR A 571 -20.85 33.69 -11.23
CA TYR A 571 -20.40 33.40 -9.86
C TYR A 571 -19.44 32.20 -9.76
N ALA A 572 -19.51 31.16 -10.60
CA ALA A 572 -18.64 29.96 -10.45
C ALA A 572 -17.12 30.24 -10.50
N PRO A 573 -16.61 31.17 -11.34
CA PRO A 573 -15.20 31.58 -11.31
C PRO A 573 -14.79 32.25 -9.99
N ALA A 574 -15.74 32.85 -9.26
CA ALA A 574 -15.54 33.39 -7.93
C ALA A 574 -15.54 32.32 -6.81
N VAL A 575 -15.90 31.07 -7.14
CA VAL A 575 -16.05 29.94 -6.20
C VAL A 575 -14.89 28.94 -6.25
N MET A 576 -13.91 29.11 -7.15
CA MET A 576 -12.74 28.23 -7.24
C MET A 576 -11.52 28.79 -6.48
N PRO A 577 -10.79 27.98 -5.68
CA PRO A 577 -9.52 28.39 -5.11
C PRO A 577 -8.44 28.55 -6.20
N PRO A 578 -7.46 29.46 -6.04
CA PRO A 578 -6.36 29.62 -6.99
C PRO A 578 -5.52 28.33 -7.06
N LYS A 579 -5.14 27.92 -8.29
CA LYS A 579 -4.24 26.77 -8.51
C LYS A 579 -2.87 27.03 -7.86
N GLN A 580 -2.49 26.23 -6.88
CA GLN A 580 -1.10 26.13 -6.43
C GLN A 580 -0.34 25.11 -7.29
N ASN A 581 0.65 25.58 -8.05
CA ASN A 581 1.66 24.73 -8.67
C ASN A 581 2.62 24.22 -7.58
N ARG A 582 2.76 22.91 -7.43
CA ARG A 582 3.88 22.28 -6.71
C ARG A 582 4.63 21.38 -7.68
N GLY A 583 5.86 21.78 -8.03
CA GLY A 583 6.79 20.98 -8.80
C GLY A 583 7.38 19.86 -7.93
N GLY A 584 7.39 18.64 -8.46
CA GLY A 584 8.09 17.50 -7.89
C GLY A 584 9.44 17.30 -8.58
N SER A 585 10.47 17.06 -7.78
CA SER A 585 11.79 16.60 -8.21
C SER A 585 11.90 15.09 -8.03
N ALA A 586 12.47 14.43 -9.04
CA ALA A 586 12.65 12.99 -9.12
C ALA A 586 14.12 12.60 -8.93
N THR A 587 14.31 11.50 -8.18
CA THR A 587 15.23 10.35 -8.39
C THR A 587 16.75 10.50 -8.45
N GLY A 588 17.42 9.58 -7.73
CA GLY A 588 18.79 9.09 -7.98
C GLY A 588 18.96 7.62 -7.55
N ARG A 589 19.53 6.80 -8.45
CA ARG A 589 19.93 5.36 -8.41
C ARG A 589 21.06 5.10 -7.38
N GLY A 590 21.49 3.90 -6.94
CA GLY A 590 21.31 2.47 -7.26
C GLY A 590 22.56 1.66 -6.79
N SER A 591 22.46 0.34 -6.52
CA SER A 591 23.41 -0.78 -6.85
C SER A 591 23.30 -1.99 -5.88
N SER A 592 22.92 -3.17 -6.37
CA SER A 592 23.70 -4.42 -6.68
C SER A 592 24.11 -5.28 -5.48
N GLY A 593 23.58 -6.51 -5.39
CA GLY A 593 24.04 -7.56 -4.48
C GLY A 593 23.93 -8.94 -5.15
N PHE A 594 24.98 -9.76 -5.03
CA PHE A 594 25.12 -11.11 -5.58
C PHE A 594 25.37 -12.14 -4.46
N SER A 595 24.91 -13.37 -4.69
CA SER A 595 24.89 -14.51 -3.77
C SER A 595 25.92 -15.58 -4.16
N GLY A 596 26.70 -16.10 -3.20
CA GLY A 596 27.48 -17.33 -3.33
C GLY A 596 27.24 -18.20 -2.09
N GLY A 597 26.74 -19.42 -2.27
CA GLY A 597 26.27 -20.30 -1.20
C GLY A 597 27.38 -21.15 -0.60
N GLY A 598 27.49 -21.19 0.73
CA GLY A 598 28.38 -22.08 1.45
C GLY A 598 28.44 -21.79 2.95
N PHE A 599 28.53 -22.83 3.79
CA PHE A 599 28.86 -22.65 5.20
C PHE A 599 30.31 -22.23 5.33
N SER A 600 30.54 -21.05 5.92
CA SER A 600 31.90 -20.55 6.14
C SER A 600 32.40 -20.96 7.52
N GLY A 601 33.66 -21.41 7.61
CA GLY A 601 34.36 -21.52 8.89
C GLY A 601 34.43 -20.18 9.61
N GLY A 602 34.21 -19.06 8.91
CA GLY A 602 34.36 -17.71 9.42
C GLY A 602 35.83 -17.30 9.55
N GLY A 603 36.09 -16.20 10.25
CA GLY A 603 37.35 -15.47 10.17
C GLY A 603 37.98 -15.14 11.52
N GLY A 604 39.24 -14.75 11.47
CA GLY A 604 40.06 -14.36 12.62
C GLY A 604 40.66 -12.96 12.47
N ARG A 605 40.56 -12.12 13.50
CA ARG A 605 41.18 -10.78 13.52
C ARG A 605 41.67 -10.41 14.91
N SER A 606 42.64 -9.50 14.99
CA SER A 606 43.04 -8.83 16.22
C SER A 606 41.97 -7.84 16.70
N TRP A 607 41.99 -7.49 17.99
CA TRP A 607 41.16 -6.43 18.57
C TRP A 607 41.88 -5.63 19.63
#